data_AF-A0A8H9FXT1-F1
#
_entry.id   AF-A0A8H9FXT1-F1
#
_cell.length_a   1.000
_cell.length_b   1.000
_cell.length_c   1.000
_cell.angle_alpha   90.00
_cell.angle_beta   90.00
_cell.angle_gamma   90.00
#
_symmetry.space_group_name_H-M   'P 1'
#
loop_
_entity.id
_entity.type
_entity.pdbx_description
1 polymer ?
#
loop_
_entity_poly.entity_id
_entity_poly.type
_entity_poly.pdbx_seq_one_letter_code
_entity_poly.pdbx_strand_id
1 'polypeptide(L)'
;MTLDLTDERLDAAVARLDPSSPTLTASEQHHADDLRARILASAPDANVLGRPPVPLPPSAARRRRTRWVLAGGAVAATTAALVIVPQLGDEATRPTAWSATPTALSRDDARELGEACLDTTQTLMSRPHSTAEGSFDPEQRRAMRVVVAERRGPYDAVVLGNAAGFNLTCLTFATDGWGPTVSGSQFPLVAPARDSASVGSDATSKEGLVDGRFRRETANIAYGRVGADVTGVELDTPAGRVTASVTHGWFAASWPSADPLDVDPMSTVRMTLTLADGRMTGPTAYDALPQRDVPAELQSSPAPS
;
A
#
# COMPACT_ATOMS: atom_id res chain seq x y z
N MET A 1 -10.23 -38.41 27.08
CA MET A 1 -9.12 -39.13 26.44
C MET A 1 -7.98 -38.14 26.33
N THR A 2 -7.18 -38.03 27.38
CA THR A 2 -6.05 -37.11 27.51
C THR A 2 -4.83 -37.77 26.88
N LEU A 3 -4.26 -37.15 25.85
CA LEU A 3 -3.01 -37.59 25.24
C LEU A 3 -1.86 -37.00 26.06
N ASP A 4 -1.23 -37.81 26.91
CA ASP A 4 0.06 -37.48 27.50
C ASP A 4 1.12 -37.50 26.39
N LEU A 5 1.44 -36.31 25.88
CA LEU A 5 2.62 -36.07 25.05
C LEU A 5 3.82 -35.96 26.00
N THR A 6 4.60 -37.02 26.09
CA THR A 6 5.87 -37.05 26.82
C THR A 6 6.86 -36.05 26.20
N ASP A 7 7.65 -35.34 27.02
CA ASP A 7 8.64 -34.34 26.57
C ASP A 7 9.54 -34.86 25.44
N GLU A 8 9.95 -36.13 25.47
CA GLU A 8 10.76 -36.75 24.41
C GLU A 8 10.10 -36.72 23.02
N ARG A 9 8.78 -36.81 22.95
CA ARG A 9 8.03 -36.74 21.69
C ARG A 9 7.95 -35.32 21.14
N LEU A 10 7.89 -34.34 22.04
CA LEU A 10 7.92 -32.93 21.68
C LEU A 10 9.31 -32.53 21.19
N ASP A 11 10.37 -32.92 21.92
CA ASP A 11 11.76 -32.68 21.51
C ASP A 11 12.07 -33.34 20.16
N ALA A 12 11.63 -34.58 19.94
CA ALA A 12 11.79 -35.24 18.65
C ALA A 12 10.96 -34.59 17.52
N ALA A 13 9.84 -33.94 17.82
CA ALA A 13 9.06 -33.20 16.83
C ALA A 13 9.70 -31.84 16.49
N VAL A 14 10.21 -31.13 17.49
CA VAL A 14 10.92 -29.85 17.33
C VAL A 14 12.24 -30.05 16.58
N ALA A 15 13.01 -31.09 16.91
CA ALA A 15 14.25 -31.43 16.21
C ALA A 15 14.02 -31.81 14.72
N ARG A 16 12.82 -32.28 14.35
CA ARG A 16 12.44 -32.54 12.95
C ARG A 16 12.00 -31.30 12.18
N LEU A 17 11.64 -30.23 12.89
CA LEU A 17 11.21 -28.96 12.33
C LEU A 17 12.37 -27.95 12.24
N ASP A 18 13.53 -28.26 12.81
CA ASP A 18 14.72 -27.42 12.69
C ASP A 18 15.41 -27.65 11.33
N PRO A 19 15.32 -26.70 10.39
CA PRO A 19 15.95 -26.82 9.07
C PRO A 19 17.48 -26.70 9.14
N SER A 20 18.07 -26.47 10.33
CA SER A 20 19.51 -26.30 10.50
C SER A 20 20.31 -27.61 10.60
N SER A 21 19.66 -28.78 10.59
CA SER A 21 20.33 -30.07 10.79
C SER A 21 20.36 -31.05 9.59
N PRO A 22 20.45 -30.64 8.30
CA PRO A 22 20.96 -31.57 7.32
C PRO A 22 22.44 -31.81 7.61
N THR A 23 22.83 -33.07 7.79
CA THR A 23 24.25 -33.46 7.74
C THR A 23 24.71 -33.22 6.31
N LEU A 24 25.28 -32.04 6.07
CA LEU A 24 25.76 -31.66 4.75
C LEU A 24 26.89 -32.60 4.34
N THR A 25 26.85 -33.07 3.11
CA THR A 25 28.02 -33.72 2.52
C THR A 25 29.17 -32.73 2.47
N ALA A 26 30.41 -33.23 2.42
CA ALA A 26 31.59 -32.36 2.31
C ALA A 26 31.52 -31.39 1.10
N SER A 27 30.82 -31.77 0.03
CA SER A 27 30.64 -30.90 -1.14
C SER A 27 29.62 -29.79 -0.92
N GLU A 28 28.53 -30.07 -0.19
CA GLU A 28 27.50 -29.09 0.14
C GLU A 28 28.01 -28.09 1.18
N GLN A 29 28.79 -28.57 2.16
CA GLN A 29 29.49 -27.71 3.12
C GLN A 29 30.42 -26.73 2.39
N HIS A 30 31.22 -27.23 1.44
CA HIS A 30 32.11 -26.38 0.66
C HIS A 30 31.34 -25.37 -0.21
N HIS A 31 30.19 -25.74 -0.76
CA HIS A 31 29.35 -24.83 -1.52
C HIS A 31 28.74 -23.73 -0.64
N ALA A 32 28.26 -24.08 0.56
CA ALA A 32 27.71 -23.14 1.52
C ALA A 32 28.77 -22.14 2.01
N ASP A 33 29.98 -22.61 2.28
CA ASP A 33 31.11 -21.76 2.68
C ASP A 33 31.54 -20.80 1.56
N ASP A 34 31.53 -21.26 0.30
CA ASP A 34 31.83 -20.42 -0.88
C ASP A 34 30.74 -19.35 -1.13
N LEU A 35 29.46 -19.71 -0.95
CA LEU A 35 28.36 -18.74 -1.02
C LEU A 35 28.46 -17.68 0.09
N ARG A 36 28.75 -18.11 1.31
CA ARG A 36 28.97 -17.20 2.45
C ARG A 36 30.15 -16.27 2.20
N ALA A 37 31.27 -16.80 1.69
CA ALA A 37 32.43 -16.00 1.34
C ALA A 37 32.10 -14.96 0.26
N ARG A 38 31.30 -15.31 -0.76
CA ARG A 38 30.81 -14.37 -1.77
C ARG A 38 29.95 -13.25 -1.16
N ILE A 39 28.98 -13.58 -0.31
CA ILE A 39 28.09 -12.60 0.33
C ILE A 39 28.89 -11.63 1.22
N LEU A 40 29.89 -12.14 1.94
CA LEU A 40 30.76 -11.32 2.79
C LEU A 40 31.76 -10.49 1.99
N ALA A 41 32.21 -10.98 0.83
CA ALA A 41 33.13 -10.27 -0.06
C ALA A 41 32.43 -9.25 -0.94
N SER A 42 31.15 -9.45 -1.27
CA SER A 42 30.29 -8.39 -1.80
C SER A 42 30.00 -7.40 -0.67
N ALA A 43 30.90 -6.43 -0.48
CA ALA A 43 30.59 -5.27 0.32
C ALA A 43 29.22 -4.73 -0.13
N PRO A 44 28.28 -4.43 0.78
CA PRO A 44 27.04 -3.79 0.40
C PRO A 44 27.41 -2.55 -0.40
N ASP A 45 26.93 -2.46 -1.64
CA ASP A 45 27.15 -1.30 -2.48
C ASP A 45 26.92 -0.06 -1.61
N ALA A 46 27.93 0.81 -1.55
CA ALA A 46 27.94 2.01 -0.71
C ALA A 46 26.86 3.06 -1.11
N ASN A 47 25.83 2.64 -1.85
CA ASN A 47 24.65 3.39 -2.20
C ASN A 47 23.47 3.17 -1.23
N VAL A 48 23.60 2.34 -0.20
CA VAL A 48 22.52 2.11 0.79
C VAL A 48 22.42 3.21 1.86
N LEU A 49 23.39 4.13 1.99
CA LEU A 49 23.38 5.20 3.01
C LEU A 49 23.36 6.64 2.46
N GLY A 50 22.83 6.86 1.26
CA GLY A 50 22.37 8.20 0.85
C GLY A 50 23.43 9.32 0.85
N ARG A 51 24.70 9.01 0.59
CA ARG A 51 25.74 10.04 0.41
C ARG A 51 25.86 10.37 -1.08
N PRO A 52 25.65 11.63 -1.51
CA PRO A 52 25.81 11.97 -2.91
C PRO A 52 27.29 11.83 -3.33
N PRO A 53 27.58 11.35 -4.55
CA PRO A 53 28.94 11.24 -5.04
C PRO A 53 29.60 12.63 -5.12
N VAL A 54 30.81 12.74 -4.55
CA VAL A 54 31.64 13.94 -4.67
C VAL A 54 32.04 14.12 -6.14
N PRO A 55 31.84 15.30 -6.75
CA PRO A 55 32.24 15.53 -8.13
C PRO A 55 33.76 15.50 -8.27
N LEU A 56 34.28 14.60 -9.11
CA LEU A 56 35.66 14.69 -9.57
C LEU A 56 35.82 15.91 -10.51
N PRO A 57 36.95 16.64 -10.46
CA PRO A 57 37.17 17.78 -11.34
C PRO A 57 37.26 17.34 -12.81
N PRO A 58 36.71 18.13 -13.75
CA PRO A 58 36.65 17.75 -15.15
C PRO A 58 38.04 17.77 -15.81
N SER A 59 38.45 16.63 -16.36
CA SER A 59 39.60 16.56 -17.26
C SER A 59 39.24 17.20 -18.61
N ALA A 60 40.00 18.21 -19.03
CA ALA A 60 39.79 18.92 -20.28
C ALA A 60 40.18 18.05 -21.49
N ALA A 61 39.21 17.70 -22.34
CA ALA A 61 39.47 17.06 -23.63
C ALA A 61 38.64 17.69 -24.77
N ARG A 62 39.37 18.43 -25.61
CA ARG A 62 39.21 18.75 -27.05
C ARG A 62 37.80 18.93 -27.65
N ARG A 63 37.60 20.19 -28.09
CA ARG A 63 36.62 20.69 -29.06
C ARG A 63 36.48 19.79 -30.30
N ARG A 64 35.25 19.34 -30.58
CA ARG A 64 34.74 19.20 -31.94
C ARG A 64 33.36 19.86 -32.03
N ARG A 65 33.28 20.85 -32.92
CA ARG A 65 32.07 21.57 -33.28
C ARG A 65 31.21 20.67 -34.16
N THR A 66 30.00 20.35 -33.72
CA THR A 66 28.94 19.93 -34.63
C THR A 66 27.66 20.59 -34.17
N ARG A 67 27.16 21.51 -35.01
CA ARG A 67 25.91 22.24 -34.81
C ARG A 67 24.75 21.29 -35.09
N TRP A 68 23.89 21.08 -34.10
CA TRP A 68 22.51 20.65 -34.32
C TRP A 68 21.60 21.51 -33.44
N VAL A 69 20.81 22.32 -34.12
CA VAL A 69 19.66 23.06 -33.59
C VAL A 69 18.51 22.07 -33.56
N LEU A 70 17.89 21.85 -32.40
CA LEU A 70 16.49 21.43 -32.29
C LEU A 70 15.96 21.85 -30.91
N ALA A 71 14.90 22.65 -30.95
CA ALA A 71 14.16 23.17 -29.83
C ALA A 71 13.24 22.09 -29.23
N GLY A 72 13.10 22.08 -27.91
CA GLY A 72 12.11 21.26 -27.19
C GLY A 72 12.15 21.64 -25.70
N GLY A 73 11.07 22.27 -25.23
CA GLY A 73 11.00 22.90 -23.91
C GLY A 73 11.19 21.92 -22.75
N ALA A 74 12.07 22.29 -21.82
CA ALA A 74 12.22 21.62 -20.55
C ALA A 74 11.14 22.11 -19.58
N VAL A 75 10.20 21.23 -19.23
CA VAL A 75 9.33 21.43 -18.07
C VAL A 75 10.17 21.15 -16.83
N ALA A 76 10.51 22.20 -16.08
CA ALA A 76 11.19 22.07 -14.80
C ALA A 76 10.19 21.54 -13.77
N ALA A 77 10.31 20.26 -13.40
CA ALA A 77 9.63 19.72 -12.24
C ALA A 77 10.30 20.29 -10.98
N THR A 78 9.67 21.29 -10.35
CA THR A 78 10.08 21.80 -9.04
C THR A 78 9.62 20.83 -7.96
N THR A 79 10.47 19.88 -7.58
CA THR A 79 10.32 19.13 -6.33
C THR A 79 10.70 20.03 -5.17
N ALA A 80 9.71 20.57 -4.46
CA ALA A 80 9.92 21.24 -3.18
C ALA A 80 10.28 20.18 -2.14
N ALA A 81 11.56 20.11 -1.75
CA ALA A 81 12.00 19.26 -0.66
C ALA A 81 11.57 19.90 0.68
N LEU A 82 10.43 19.46 1.21
CA LEU A 82 9.99 19.77 2.57
C LEU A 82 10.82 18.94 3.55
N VAL A 83 11.71 19.61 4.27
CA VAL A 83 12.45 19.00 5.39
C VAL A 83 11.49 18.91 6.58
N ILE A 84 10.96 17.71 6.83
CA ILE A 84 10.15 17.42 8.01
C ILE A 84 11.11 17.16 9.18
N VAL A 85 11.04 18.00 10.21
CA VAL A 85 11.75 17.82 11.49
C VAL A 85 10.91 16.88 12.37
N PRO A 86 11.42 15.72 12.82
CA PRO A 86 10.66 14.87 13.72
C PRO A 86 10.51 15.53 15.09
N GLN A 87 9.27 15.73 15.53
CA GLN A 87 8.92 16.11 16.89
C GLN A 87 9.11 14.87 17.79
N LEU A 88 10.08 14.93 18.69
CA LEU A 88 10.31 13.92 19.73
C LEU A 88 9.31 14.16 20.87
N GLY A 89 8.25 13.36 20.91
CA GLY A 89 7.27 13.30 22.00
C GLY A 89 7.05 11.86 22.46
N ASP A 90 6.80 11.69 23.75
CA ASP A 90 7.04 10.49 24.56
C ASP A 90 6.48 9.14 24.05
N GLU A 91 7.29 8.09 24.32
CA GLU A 91 7.11 6.69 23.96
C GLU A 91 5.95 5.99 24.70
N ALA A 92 4.89 5.71 23.95
CA ALA A 92 4.08 4.51 24.11
C ALA A 92 3.73 3.99 22.70
N THR A 93 4.63 3.16 22.15
CA THR A 93 4.42 2.22 21.01
C THR A 93 3.44 2.69 19.93
N ARG A 94 3.75 3.79 19.25
CA ARG A 94 3.17 4.13 17.94
C ARG A 94 4.08 3.65 16.80
N PRO A 95 3.52 3.40 15.60
CA PRO A 95 4.29 3.03 14.41
C PRO A 95 5.14 4.22 13.95
N THR A 96 6.32 4.40 14.54
CA THR A 96 7.27 5.50 14.27
C THR A 96 7.79 5.54 12.82
N ALA A 97 7.37 4.60 11.98
CA ALA A 97 7.73 4.54 10.56
C ALA A 97 6.63 5.06 9.61
N TRP A 98 5.37 5.24 10.04
CA TRP A 98 4.31 5.72 9.12
C TRP A 98 4.57 7.16 8.64
N SER A 99 4.20 7.43 7.39
CA SER A 99 4.35 8.75 6.76
C SER A 99 3.03 9.23 6.14
N ALA A 100 2.70 10.50 6.41
CA ALA A 100 1.59 11.21 5.79
C ALA A 100 1.81 11.51 4.29
N THR A 101 3.05 11.39 3.81
CA THR A 101 3.41 11.54 2.40
C THR A 101 3.74 10.16 1.81
N PRO A 102 3.12 9.77 0.69
CA PRO A 102 3.35 8.47 0.08
C PRO A 102 4.66 8.43 -0.68
N THR A 103 5.24 7.24 -0.77
CA THR A 103 6.28 6.91 -1.75
C THR A 103 5.69 5.93 -2.75
N ALA A 104 5.82 6.18 -4.05
CA ALA A 104 5.35 5.23 -5.06
C ALA A 104 6.13 3.91 -4.93
N LEU A 105 5.42 2.77 -5.03
CA LEU A 105 6.07 1.47 -5.13
C LEU A 105 6.84 1.33 -6.45
N SER A 106 7.84 0.47 -6.47
CA SER A 106 8.48 0.07 -7.73
C SER A 106 7.46 -0.64 -8.62
N ARG A 107 7.70 -0.68 -9.94
CA ARG A 107 6.77 -1.34 -10.87
C ARG A 107 6.63 -2.84 -10.58
N ASP A 108 7.71 -3.48 -10.16
CA ASP A 108 7.71 -4.91 -9.84
C ASP A 108 6.96 -5.17 -8.53
N ASP A 109 7.22 -4.39 -7.48
CA ASP A 109 6.49 -4.50 -6.20
C ASP A 109 4.98 -4.23 -6.39
N ALA A 110 4.64 -3.20 -7.17
CA ALA A 110 3.25 -2.86 -7.47
C ALA A 110 2.54 -3.99 -8.23
N ARG A 111 3.23 -4.64 -9.17
CA ARG A 111 2.69 -5.77 -9.93
C ARG A 111 2.50 -6.99 -9.03
N GLU A 112 3.52 -7.35 -8.25
CA GLU A 112 3.47 -8.49 -7.33
C GLU A 112 2.35 -8.33 -6.31
N LEU A 113 2.26 -7.15 -5.67
CA LEU A 113 1.20 -6.88 -4.70
C LEU A 113 -0.19 -6.84 -5.37
N GLY A 114 -0.29 -6.34 -6.61
CA GLY A 114 -1.52 -6.41 -7.40
C GLY A 114 -1.96 -7.84 -7.74
N GLU A 115 -1.02 -8.72 -8.09
CA GLU A 115 -1.28 -10.15 -8.35
C GLU A 115 -1.71 -10.86 -7.06
N ALA A 116 -1.00 -10.64 -5.95
CA ALA A 116 -1.35 -11.17 -4.63
C ALA A 116 -2.74 -10.71 -4.16
N CYS A 117 -3.11 -9.47 -4.51
CA CYS A 117 -4.43 -8.92 -4.23
C CYS A 117 -5.53 -9.73 -4.94
N LEU A 118 -5.38 -9.94 -6.25
CA LEU A 118 -6.34 -10.69 -7.06
C LEU A 118 -6.45 -12.16 -6.61
N ASP A 119 -5.33 -12.80 -6.29
CA ASP A 119 -5.30 -14.18 -5.81
C ASP A 119 -6.01 -14.33 -4.45
N THR A 120 -5.75 -13.40 -3.53
CA THR A 120 -6.41 -13.39 -2.22
C THR A 120 -7.92 -13.17 -2.37
N THR A 121 -8.36 -12.24 -3.23
CA THR A 121 -9.80 -12.07 -3.55
C THR A 121 -10.40 -13.36 -4.12
N GLN A 122 -9.73 -14.00 -5.08
CA GLN A 122 -10.22 -15.25 -5.69
C GLN A 122 -10.36 -16.36 -4.65
N THR A 123 -9.40 -16.47 -3.73
CA THR A 123 -9.45 -17.41 -2.61
C THR A 123 -10.63 -17.14 -1.68
N LEU A 124 -10.88 -15.86 -1.33
CA LEU A 124 -12.02 -15.46 -0.49
C LEU A 124 -13.37 -15.76 -1.15
N MET A 125 -13.49 -15.50 -2.45
CA MET A 125 -14.71 -15.76 -3.22
C MET A 125 -14.99 -17.25 -3.43
N SER A 126 -13.96 -18.10 -3.40
CA SER A 126 -14.11 -19.55 -3.58
C SER A 126 -14.64 -20.25 -2.33
N ARG A 127 -14.77 -19.53 -1.21
CA ARG A 127 -15.32 -20.08 0.03
C ARG A 127 -16.85 -20.20 -0.06
N PRO A 128 -17.45 -21.32 0.40
CA PRO A 128 -18.90 -21.45 0.49
C PRO A 128 -19.51 -20.30 1.31
N HIS A 129 -20.65 -19.77 0.88
CA HIS A 129 -21.38 -18.67 1.54
C HIS A 129 -20.64 -17.32 1.62
N SER A 130 -19.59 -17.14 0.82
CA SER A 130 -18.92 -15.86 0.68
C SER A 130 -19.80 -14.87 -0.11
N THR A 131 -20.37 -13.87 0.55
CA THR A 131 -20.97 -12.68 -0.09
C THR A 131 -19.90 -11.61 -0.34
N ALA A 132 -18.65 -12.03 -0.59
CA ALA A 132 -17.46 -11.24 -0.38
C ALA A 132 -17.46 -9.88 -1.08
N GLU A 133 -16.91 -8.91 -0.37
CA GLU A 133 -16.29 -7.71 -0.93
C GLU A 133 -15.54 -8.04 -2.24
N GLY A 134 -15.83 -7.28 -3.29
CA GLY A 134 -15.26 -7.50 -4.61
C GLY A 134 -15.88 -8.65 -5.43
N SER A 135 -17.06 -9.15 -5.04
CA SER A 135 -17.85 -10.13 -5.82
C SER A 135 -18.56 -9.49 -7.02
N PHE A 136 -17.78 -8.94 -7.95
CA PHE A 136 -18.27 -8.54 -9.27
C PHE A 136 -17.98 -9.61 -10.32
N ASP A 137 -18.59 -9.43 -11.50
CA ASP A 137 -18.47 -10.34 -12.64
C ASP A 137 -16.99 -10.68 -12.94
N PRO A 138 -16.65 -11.95 -13.25
CA PRO A 138 -15.30 -12.35 -13.63
C PRO A 138 -14.67 -11.49 -14.75
N GLU A 139 -15.45 -10.93 -15.67
CA GLU A 139 -14.98 -10.00 -16.68
C GLU A 139 -14.48 -8.69 -16.08
N GLN A 140 -15.20 -8.13 -15.12
CA GLN A 140 -14.79 -6.92 -14.41
C GLN A 140 -13.47 -7.15 -13.68
N ARG A 141 -13.29 -8.33 -13.08
CA ARG A 141 -12.03 -8.74 -12.44
C ARG A 141 -10.87 -8.85 -13.42
N ARG A 142 -11.07 -9.49 -14.57
CA ARG A 142 -10.03 -9.59 -15.63
C ARG A 142 -9.64 -8.23 -16.19
N ALA A 143 -10.53 -7.25 -16.15
CA ALA A 143 -10.26 -5.88 -16.60
C ALA A 143 -9.49 -5.03 -15.58
N MET A 144 -9.31 -5.51 -14.34
CA MET A 144 -8.64 -4.73 -13.29
C MET A 144 -7.15 -4.55 -13.55
N ARG A 145 -6.66 -3.36 -13.24
CA ARG A 145 -5.23 -2.99 -13.31
C ARG A 145 -4.86 -2.25 -12.04
N VAL A 146 -3.59 -2.33 -11.66
CA VAL A 146 -3.04 -1.47 -10.60
C VAL A 146 -3.16 0.00 -11.07
N VAL A 147 -3.94 0.79 -10.33
CA VAL A 147 -4.15 2.22 -10.62
C VAL A 147 -3.48 3.12 -9.58
N VAL A 148 -3.26 2.62 -8.35
CA VAL A 148 -2.43 3.28 -7.34
C VAL A 148 -1.65 2.22 -6.60
N ALA A 149 -0.37 2.49 -6.31
CA ALA A 149 0.52 1.62 -5.56
C ALA A 149 1.50 2.48 -4.76
N GLU A 150 1.33 2.52 -3.43
CA GLU A 150 2.08 3.40 -2.55
C GLU A 150 2.57 2.70 -1.28
N ARG A 151 3.65 3.23 -0.72
CA ARG A 151 4.24 2.88 0.58
C ARG A 151 4.17 4.07 1.53
N ARG A 152 3.78 3.82 2.77
CA ARG A 152 3.77 4.80 3.88
C ARG A 152 4.39 4.19 5.12
N GLY A 153 5.71 4.07 5.15
CA GLY A 153 6.38 3.35 6.23
C GLY A 153 6.17 1.85 6.09
N PRO A 154 5.59 1.16 7.09
CA PRO A 154 5.41 -0.30 7.05
C PRO A 154 4.14 -0.72 6.31
N TYR A 155 3.41 0.20 5.70
CA TYR A 155 2.16 -0.08 4.99
C TYR A 155 2.37 0.05 3.49
N ASP A 156 2.09 -1.01 2.75
CA ASP A 156 1.96 -0.95 1.29
C ASP A 156 0.48 -1.07 0.92
N ALA A 157 0.02 -0.12 0.12
CA ALA A 157 -1.35 -0.05 -0.35
C ALA A 157 -1.39 -0.11 -1.87
N VAL A 158 -2.23 -0.99 -2.42
CA VAL A 158 -2.52 -1.06 -3.84
C VAL A 158 -4.02 -0.93 -4.05
N VAL A 159 -4.40 -0.07 -5.00
CA VAL A 159 -5.75 -0.01 -5.54
C VAL A 159 -5.71 -0.59 -6.93
N LEU A 160 -6.53 -1.60 -7.17
CA LEU A 160 -6.85 -2.08 -8.50
C LEU A 160 -8.16 -1.44 -8.93
N GLY A 161 -8.22 -0.97 -10.17
CA GLY A 161 -9.38 -0.31 -10.74
C GLY A 161 -9.59 -0.72 -12.18
N ASN A 162 -10.81 -0.49 -12.69
CA ASN A 162 -11.11 -0.63 -14.11
C ASN A 162 -11.94 0.58 -14.62
N ALA A 163 -12.15 0.65 -15.94
CA ALA A 163 -12.86 1.78 -16.56
C ALA A 163 -14.33 1.90 -16.13
N ALA A 164 -14.96 0.79 -15.72
CA ALA A 164 -16.33 0.77 -15.22
C ALA A 164 -16.46 1.26 -13.77
N GLY A 165 -15.35 1.55 -13.09
CA GLY A 165 -15.34 2.08 -11.72
C GLY A 165 -15.33 1.01 -10.63
N PHE A 166 -15.22 -0.28 -10.98
CA PHE A 166 -14.98 -1.33 -10.00
C PHE A 166 -13.57 -1.21 -9.43
N ASN A 167 -13.41 -1.58 -8.17
CA ASN A 167 -12.13 -1.52 -7.49
C ASN A 167 -11.92 -2.69 -6.52
N LEU A 168 -10.64 -2.97 -6.26
CA LEU A 168 -10.16 -3.74 -5.12
C LEU A 168 -9.09 -2.91 -4.41
N THR A 169 -9.05 -2.99 -3.09
CA THR A 169 -7.99 -2.41 -2.26
C THR A 169 -7.26 -3.52 -1.54
N CYS A 170 -5.94 -3.42 -1.54
CA CYS A 170 -5.08 -4.32 -0.79
C CYS A 170 -4.15 -3.53 0.09
N LEU A 171 -4.13 -3.91 1.36
CA LEU A 171 -3.24 -3.33 2.36
C LEU A 171 -2.40 -4.45 2.98
N THR A 172 -1.09 -4.31 2.91
CA THR A 172 -0.15 -5.14 3.67
C THR A 172 0.44 -4.35 4.82
N PHE A 173 0.79 -5.08 5.86
CA PHE A 173 1.54 -4.59 7.00
C PHE A 173 2.91 -5.26 6.90
N ALA A 174 3.99 -4.56 7.26
CA ALA A 174 5.35 -5.11 7.24
C ALA A 174 5.58 -6.28 8.20
N THR A 175 4.54 -6.73 8.92
CA THR A 175 4.58 -7.95 9.72
C THR A 175 4.73 -9.15 8.81
N ASP A 176 5.90 -9.77 8.91
CA ASP A 176 6.37 -10.92 8.17
C ASP A 176 5.42 -12.10 8.33
N GLY A 177 4.74 -12.44 7.23
CA GLY A 177 3.89 -13.62 7.13
C GLY A 177 2.39 -13.34 7.01
N TRP A 178 1.96 -12.09 7.14
CA TRP A 178 0.58 -11.73 6.83
C TRP A 178 0.45 -11.38 5.34
N GLY A 179 -0.33 -12.16 4.59
CA GLY A 179 -0.71 -11.78 3.21
C GLY A 179 -1.46 -10.43 3.17
N PRO A 180 -1.82 -9.88 2.00
CA PRO A 180 -2.62 -8.65 1.95
C PRO A 180 -3.98 -8.85 2.61
N THR A 181 -4.48 -7.85 3.33
CA THR A 181 -5.93 -7.75 3.54
C THR A 181 -6.52 -7.14 2.29
N VAL A 182 -7.60 -7.75 1.80
CA VAL A 182 -8.30 -7.28 0.61
C VAL A 182 -9.68 -6.78 1.00
N SER A 183 -10.08 -5.64 0.44
CA SER A 183 -11.46 -5.20 0.38
C SER A 183 -11.83 -4.79 -1.05
N GLY A 184 -13.11 -4.67 -1.31
CA GLY A 184 -13.67 -4.26 -2.57
C GLY A 184 -15.18 -4.18 -2.49
N SER A 185 -15.82 -3.61 -3.49
CA SER A 185 -17.28 -3.56 -3.53
C SER A 185 -17.82 -4.23 -4.78
N GLN A 186 -19.01 -4.80 -4.62
CA GLN A 186 -19.84 -5.30 -5.71
C GLN A 186 -20.40 -4.19 -6.61
N PHE A 187 -20.32 -2.92 -6.20
CA PHE A 187 -20.81 -1.78 -6.97
C PHE A 187 -19.67 -0.87 -7.43
N PRO A 188 -19.73 -0.33 -8.66
CA PRO A 188 -18.73 0.60 -9.14
C PRO A 188 -18.83 1.95 -8.40
N LEU A 189 -17.71 2.65 -8.35
CA LEU A 189 -17.68 4.06 -7.99
C LEU A 189 -18.34 4.90 -9.10
N VAL A 190 -19.11 5.90 -8.67
CA VAL A 190 -19.72 6.87 -9.58
C VAL A 190 -18.65 7.58 -10.40
N ALA A 191 -18.91 7.87 -11.69
CA ALA A 191 -18.00 8.69 -12.48
C ALA A 191 -18.01 10.14 -11.94
N PRO A 192 -16.86 10.68 -11.48
CA PRO A 192 -16.83 12.03 -10.95
C PRO A 192 -16.98 13.08 -12.06
N ALA A 193 -17.49 14.26 -11.70
CA ALA A 193 -17.38 15.45 -12.53
C ALA A 193 -15.89 15.85 -12.67
N ARG A 194 -15.57 16.75 -13.60
CA ARG A 194 -14.16 17.07 -13.92
C ARG A 194 -13.37 17.62 -12.73
N ASP A 195 -14.02 18.37 -11.84
CA ASP A 195 -13.43 19.02 -10.67
C ASP A 195 -13.86 18.37 -9.34
N SER A 196 -14.39 17.15 -9.39
CA SER A 196 -14.88 16.43 -8.21
C SER A 196 -14.17 15.08 -8.01
N ALA A 197 -14.53 14.39 -6.93
CA ALA A 197 -14.11 13.02 -6.65
C ALA A 197 -15.33 12.13 -6.38
N SER A 198 -15.13 10.83 -6.53
CA SER A 198 -15.99 9.77 -6.01
C SER A 198 -15.17 8.89 -5.08
N VAL A 199 -15.74 8.43 -3.98
CA VAL A 199 -14.95 7.91 -2.87
C VAL A 199 -15.43 6.56 -2.35
N GLY A 200 -14.49 5.78 -1.82
CA GLY A 200 -14.74 4.57 -1.06
C GLY A 200 -13.65 4.42 0.00
N SER A 201 -13.98 3.76 1.10
CA SER A 201 -13.09 3.61 2.23
C SER A 201 -13.19 2.22 2.83
N ASP A 202 -12.11 1.75 3.42
CA ASP A 202 -12.07 0.51 4.17
C ASP A 202 -11.31 0.71 5.48
N ALA A 203 -11.77 0.01 6.52
CA ALA A 203 -11.06 -0.09 7.79
C ALA A 203 -10.52 -1.51 7.92
N THR A 204 -9.24 -1.62 8.19
CA THR A 204 -8.54 -2.90 8.17
C THR A 204 -7.88 -3.13 9.51
N SER A 205 -8.09 -4.30 10.11
CA SER A 205 -7.36 -4.72 11.29
C SER A 205 -6.76 -6.11 11.07
N LYS A 206 -5.52 -6.29 11.49
CA LYS A 206 -4.88 -7.60 11.61
C LYS A 206 -4.34 -7.77 13.00
N GLU A 207 -4.56 -8.94 13.57
CA GLU A 207 -4.05 -9.31 14.87
C GLU A 207 -3.51 -10.73 14.87
N GLY A 208 -2.49 -10.98 15.69
CA GLY A 208 -1.88 -12.30 15.83
C GLY A 208 -0.62 -12.28 16.67
N LEU A 209 -0.08 -13.48 16.92
CA LEU A 209 1.22 -13.65 17.56
C LEU A 209 2.33 -13.54 16.50
N VAL A 210 3.24 -12.60 16.70
CA VAL A 210 4.47 -12.42 15.90
C VAL A 210 5.63 -12.44 16.88
N ASP A 211 6.59 -13.35 16.70
CA ASP A 211 7.71 -13.57 17.60
C ASP A 211 7.31 -13.75 19.08
N GLY A 212 6.22 -14.50 19.31
CA GLY A 212 5.69 -14.76 20.65
C GLY A 212 5.00 -13.55 21.31
N ARG A 213 4.81 -12.43 20.59
CA ARG A 213 4.14 -11.23 21.09
C ARG A 213 2.84 -11.01 20.32
N PHE A 214 1.77 -10.71 21.05
CA PHE A 214 0.52 -10.31 20.42
C PHE A 214 0.70 -8.92 19.79
N ARG A 215 0.40 -8.81 18.50
CA ARG A 215 0.44 -7.56 17.75
C ARG A 215 -0.92 -7.36 17.11
N ARG A 216 -1.38 -6.11 17.12
CA ARG A 216 -2.55 -5.65 16.39
C ARG A 216 -2.15 -4.43 15.58
N GLU A 217 -2.39 -4.48 14.29
CA GLU A 217 -2.19 -3.38 13.37
C GLU A 217 -3.55 -2.99 12.79
N THR A 218 -3.88 -1.70 12.86
CA THR A 218 -5.14 -1.19 12.31
C THR A 218 -4.84 0.01 11.44
N ALA A 219 -5.44 0.04 10.26
CA ALA A 219 -5.28 1.12 9.31
C ALA A 219 -6.56 1.36 8.53
N ASN A 220 -6.81 2.62 8.24
CA ASN A 220 -7.85 3.04 7.33
C ASN A 220 -7.24 3.30 5.96
N ILE A 221 -8.00 3.04 4.91
CA ILE A 221 -7.67 3.43 3.55
C ILE A 221 -8.85 4.19 2.95
N ALA A 222 -8.57 5.37 2.41
CA ALA A 222 -9.48 6.11 1.55
C ALA A 222 -8.97 6.02 0.12
N TYR A 223 -9.88 5.79 -0.82
CA TYR A 223 -9.56 5.67 -2.24
C TYR A 223 -10.73 6.17 -3.07
N GLY A 224 -10.50 6.26 -4.37
CA GLY A 224 -11.59 6.51 -5.29
C GLY A 224 -11.13 7.04 -6.64
N ARG A 225 -12.07 7.63 -7.38
CA ARG A 225 -11.80 8.25 -8.68
C ARG A 225 -11.84 9.75 -8.55
N VAL A 226 -10.98 10.43 -9.31
CA VAL A 226 -10.97 11.89 -9.43
C VAL A 226 -11.29 12.32 -10.85
N GLY A 227 -11.88 13.50 -10.98
CA GLY A 227 -12.12 14.14 -12.26
C GLY A 227 -10.83 14.55 -12.99
N ALA A 228 -10.95 14.80 -14.29
CA ALA A 228 -9.81 15.11 -15.16
C ALA A 228 -9.08 16.42 -14.81
N ASP A 229 -9.72 17.32 -14.07
CA ASP A 229 -9.13 18.59 -13.65
C ASP A 229 -8.48 18.49 -12.27
N VAL A 230 -8.57 17.36 -11.56
CA VAL A 230 -7.98 17.17 -10.23
C VAL A 230 -6.53 16.67 -10.34
N THR A 231 -5.61 17.39 -9.70
CA THR A 231 -4.16 17.09 -9.69
C THR A 231 -3.63 16.71 -8.31
N GLY A 232 -4.39 16.97 -7.24
CA GLY A 232 -4.01 16.62 -5.88
C GLY A 232 -5.21 16.35 -5.00
N VAL A 233 -5.00 15.53 -3.97
CA VAL A 233 -5.99 15.21 -2.94
C VAL A 233 -5.29 15.22 -1.59
N GLU A 234 -5.82 16.00 -0.65
CA GLU A 234 -5.40 16.01 0.75
C GLU A 234 -6.58 15.61 1.64
N LEU A 235 -6.31 14.81 2.67
CA LEU A 235 -7.28 14.37 3.66
C LEU A 235 -6.88 14.92 5.03
N ASP A 236 -7.79 15.62 5.69
CA ASP A 236 -7.66 15.89 7.12
C ASP A 236 -8.28 14.70 7.87
N THR A 237 -7.45 13.93 8.58
CA THR A 237 -7.82 12.66 9.24
C THR A 237 -7.51 12.72 10.74
N PRO A 238 -8.00 11.75 11.56
CA PRO A 238 -7.57 11.62 12.96
C PRO A 238 -6.06 11.44 13.15
N ALA A 239 -5.34 10.93 12.15
CA ALA A 239 -3.88 10.80 12.15
C ALA A 239 -3.16 12.08 11.71
N GLY A 240 -3.90 13.17 11.43
CA GLY A 240 -3.41 14.42 10.86
C GLY A 240 -3.70 14.55 9.37
N ARG A 241 -3.07 15.53 8.73
CA ARG A 241 -3.21 15.75 7.28
C ARG A 241 -2.42 14.69 6.51
N VAL A 242 -3.06 14.07 5.53
CA VAL A 242 -2.51 13.00 4.68
C VAL A 242 -2.61 13.42 3.22
N THR A 243 -1.48 13.45 2.51
CA THR A 243 -1.46 13.68 1.05
C THR A 243 -1.73 12.36 0.36
N ALA A 244 -2.75 12.26 -0.50
CA ALA A 244 -3.02 11.04 -1.25
C ALA A 244 -2.10 10.89 -2.48
N SER A 245 -1.82 9.66 -2.91
CA SER A 245 -1.33 9.42 -4.27
C SER A 245 -2.46 9.63 -5.25
N VAL A 246 -2.22 10.38 -6.34
CA VAL A 246 -3.19 10.61 -7.42
C VAL A 246 -2.55 10.18 -8.73
N THR A 247 -3.08 9.13 -9.36
CA THR A 247 -2.57 8.66 -10.66
C THR A 247 -3.70 8.08 -11.52
N HIS A 248 -3.65 8.33 -12.83
CA HIS A 248 -4.58 7.76 -13.81
C HIS A 248 -6.09 7.98 -13.50
N GLY A 249 -6.45 9.10 -12.87
CA GLY A 249 -7.83 9.39 -12.47
C GLY A 249 -8.30 8.64 -11.22
N TRP A 250 -7.38 8.09 -10.45
CA TRP A 250 -7.60 7.42 -9.17
C TRP A 250 -6.78 8.06 -8.07
N PHE A 251 -7.24 7.93 -6.83
CA PHE A 251 -6.46 8.30 -5.66
C PHE A 251 -6.49 7.22 -4.57
N ALA A 252 -5.48 7.23 -3.71
CA ALA A 252 -5.47 6.44 -2.47
C ALA A 252 -4.65 7.13 -1.37
N ALA A 253 -5.05 6.92 -0.13
CA ALA A 253 -4.33 7.33 1.07
C ALA A 253 -4.65 6.38 2.21
N SER A 254 -3.63 5.93 2.95
CA SER A 254 -3.79 5.12 4.15
C SER A 254 -3.15 5.76 5.38
N TRP A 255 -3.75 5.53 6.54
CA TRP A 255 -3.25 6.01 7.83
C TRP A 255 -3.56 5.03 8.96
N PRO A 256 -2.71 4.98 10.00
CA PRO A 256 -2.97 4.15 11.17
C PRO A 256 -4.23 4.61 11.90
N SER A 257 -4.96 3.65 12.49
CA SER A 257 -6.13 3.92 13.33
C SER A 257 -5.85 3.47 14.76
N ALA A 258 -6.25 4.28 15.75
CA ALA A 258 -6.10 3.95 17.16
C ALA A 258 -7.31 3.20 17.76
N ASP A 259 -8.49 3.36 17.15
CA ASP A 259 -9.76 3.01 17.80
C ASP A 259 -10.35 1.66 17.35
N PRO A 260 -11.11 1.00 18.24
CA PRO A 260 -11.96 -0.13 17.91
C PRO A 260 -13.06 0.30 16.92
N LEU A 261 -13.49 -0.64 16.09
CA LEU A 261 -14.34 -0.50 14.91
C LEU A 261 -15.77 0.08 15.15
N ASP A 262 -16.02 0.70 16.31
CA ASP A 262 -17.35 1.09 16.80
C ASP A 262 -17.80 2.48 16.31
N VAL A 263 -16.89 3.29 15.77
CA VAL A 263 -17.21 4.58 15.14
C VAL A 263 -16.77 4.53 13.68
N ASP A 264 -17.59 5.03 12.76
CA ASP A 264 -17.20 5.17 11.37
C ASP A 264 -15.91 6.02 11.28
N PRO A 265 -14.77 5.42 10.86
CA PRO A 265 -13.48 6.10 10.83
C PRO A 265 -13.45 7.26 9.82
N MET A 266 -14.43 7.32 8.90
CA MET A 266 -14.53 8.37 7.89
C MET A 266 -15.40 9.55 8.32
N SER A 267 -16.16 9.44 9.41
CA SER A 267 -17.07 10.48 9.90
C SER A 267 -16.42 11.82 10.22
N THR A 268 -15.12 11.81 10.52
CA THR A 268 -14.33 13.02 10.81
C THR A 268 -13.39 13.42 9.68
N VAL A 269 -13.32 12.61 8.61
CA VAL A 269 -12.42 12.85 7.49
C VAL A 269 -12.97 13.94 6.60
N ARG A 270 -12.11 14.88 6.21
CA ARG A 270 -12.42 15.90 5.21
C ARG A 270 -11.44 15.85 4.07
N MET A 271 -11.92 16.11 2.86
CA MET A 271 -11.13 16.08 1.63
C MET A 271 -11.01 17.46 1.02
N THR A 272 -9.78 17.82 0.64
CA THR A 272 -9.49 19.00 -0.17
C THR A 272 -8.89 18.54 -1.50
N LEU A 273 -9.42 19.04 -2.60
CA LEU A 273 -8.90 18.77 -3.95
C LEU A 273 -8.08 19.95 -4.43
N THR A 274 -6.97 19.67 -5.11
CA THR A 274 -6.23 20.66 -5.88
C THR A 274 -6.52 20.44 -7.36
N LEU A 275 -6.91 21.50 -8.06
CA LEU A 275 -7.24 21.46 -9.48
C LEU A 275 -6.02 21.85 -10.35
N ALA A 276 -6.08 21.52 -11.64
CA ALA A 276 -5.03 21.80 -12.61
C ALA A 276 -4.77 23.29 -12.82
N ASP A 277 -5.78 24.14 -12.57
CA ASP A 277 -5.65 25.60 -12.60
C ASP A 277 -5.08 26.19 -11.29
N GLY A 278 -4.73 25.34 -10.32
CA GLY A 278 -4.20 25.71 -9.02
C GLY A 278 -5.26 26.10 -7.98
N ARG A 279 -6.55 26.15 -8.34
CA ARG A 279 -7.62 26.35 -7.35
C ARG A 279 -7.75 25.12 -6.46
N MET A 280 -8.23 25.34 -5.25
CA MET A 280 -8.55 24.26 -4.31
C MET A 280 -10.07 24.24 -4.06
N THR A 281 -10.64 23.05 -3.92
CA THR A 281 -12.05 22.84 -3.54
C THR A 281 -12.11 22.04 -2.24
N GLY A 282 -13.10 22.34 -1.39
CA GLY A 282 -13.21 21.78 -0.03
C GLY A 282 -12.76 22.77 1.07
N PRO A 283 -12.53 22.29 2.31
CA PRO A 283 -12.63 20.90 2.73
C PRO A 283 -14.08 20.39 2.73
N THR A 284 -14.33 19.27 2.06
CA THR A 284 -15.64 18.61 1.99
C THR A 284 -15.65 17.40 2.92
N ALA A 285 -16.74 17.18 3.66
CA ALA A 285 -16.87 15.97 4.48
C ALA A 285 -16.84 14.72 3.58
N TYR A 286 -16.13 13.67 4.00
CA TYR A 286 -15.89 12.50 3.15
C TYR A 286 -17.19 11.76 2.80
N ASP A 287 -18.14 11.70 3.73
CA ASP A 287 -19.48 11.12 3.58
C ASP A 287 -20.41 11.93 2.66
N ALA A 288 -20.11 13.21 2.42
CA ALA A 288 -20.86 14.06 1.50
C ALA A 288 -20.43 13.90 0.03
N LEU A 289 -19.34 13.18 -0.24
CA LEU A 289 -18.87 12.93 -1.60
C LEU A 289 -19.63 11.74 -2.23
N PRO A 290 -19.85 11.75 -3.56
CA PRO A 290 -20.44 10.62 -4.26
C PRO A 290 -19.66 9.34 -3.98
N GLN A 291 -20.34 8.29 -3.53
CA GLN A 291 -19.70 7.00 -3.26
C GLN A 291 -19.93 6.04 -4.43
N ARG A 292 -20.82 5.07 -4.23
CA ARG A 292 -21.13 4.00 -5.18
C ARG A 292 -22.55 4.14 -5.70
N ASP A 293 -22.77 3.68 -6.92
CA ASP A 293 -24.10 3.53 -7.48
C ASP A 293 -24.72 2.23 -6.95
N VAL A 294 -25.26 2.29 -5.73
CA VAL A 294 -25.97 1.16 -5.12
C VAL A 294 -27.42 1.20 -5.59
N PRO A 295 -27.95 0.15 -6.25
CA PRO A 295 -29.36 0.10 -6.64
C PRO A 295 -30.29 0.41 -5.46
N ALA A 296 -31.30 1.26 -5.69
CA ALA A 296 -32.20 1.75 -4.63
C ALA A 296 -32.88 0.61 -3.86
N GLU A 297 -33.14 -0.51 -4.53
CA GLU A 297 -33.73 -1.72 -3.95
C GLU A 297 -32.88 -2.30 -2.82
N LEU A 298 -31.55 -2.20 -2.94
CA LEU A 298 -30.60 -2.73 -1.94
C LEU A 298 -30.31 -1.74 -0.80
N GLN A 299 -30.61 -0.46 -1.00
CA GLN A 299 -30.48 0.56 0.06
C GLN A 299 -31.60 0.45 1.11
N SER A 300 -32.73 -0.15 0.75
CA SER A 300 -33.94 -0.20 1.58
C SER A 300 -34.10 -1.42 2.48
N SER A 301 -33.09 -2.31 2.57
CA SER A 301 -33.19 -3.46 3.46
C SER A 301 -33.24 -2.99 4.92
N PRO A 302 -34.36 -3.17 5.64
CA PRO A 302 -34.45 -2.75 7.03
C PRO A 302 -33.39 -3.50 7.84
N ALA A 303 -32.72 -2.79 8.75
CA ALA A 303 -31.76 -3.40 9.66
C ALA A 303 -32.44 -4.61 10.36
N PRO A 304 -31.78 -5.77 10.44
CA PRO A 304 -32.32 -6.89 11.20
C PRO A 304 -32.58 -6.42 12.63
N SER A 305 -33.82 -6.61 13.08
CA SER A 305 -34.33 -6.21 14.39
C SER A 305 -33.71 -7.03 15.52
#